data_AF-A0A512JMA8-F1
#
_entry.id   AF-A0A512JMA8-F1
#
_cell.length_a   1.000
_cell.length_b   1.000
_cell.length_c   1.000
_cell.angle_alpha   90.00
_cell.angle_beta   90.00
_cell.angle_gamma   90.00
#
_symmetry.space_group_name_H-M   'P 1'
#
loop_
_entity.id
_entity.type
_entity.pdbx_description
1 polymer ?
#
loop_
_entity_poly.entity_id
_entity_poly.type
_entity_poly.pdbx_seq_one_letter_code
_entity_poly.pdbx_strand_id
1 'polypeptide(L)' 'MDPHRFEHDGNSYEVLFERTPEGWVARIRCEDDDTVQVMAFPNGVGFDPENARGSLIAGCQAAVARHAGAPATRH' A
#
# COMPACT_ATOMS: atom_id res chain seq x y z
N MET A 1 9.37 10.93 -0.48
CA MET A 1 8.56 10.67 -1.69
C MET A 1 7.20 11.27 -1.44
N ASP A 2 6.57 11.89 -2.44
CA ASP A 2 5.24 12.48 -2.26
C ASP A 2 4.18 11.43 -1.92
N PRO A 3 3.20 11.77 -1.06
CA PRO A 3 2.04 10.93 -0.82
C PRO A 3 1.36 10.56 -2.14
N HIS A 4 0.84 9.33 -2.22
CA HIS A 4 0.04 8.90 -3.35
C HIS A 4 -1.39 8.64 -2.91
N ARG A 5 -2.36 9.29 -3.56
CA ARG A 5 -3.78 9.05 -3.34
C ARG A 5 -4.38 8.26 -4.49
N PHE A 6 -5.22 7.29 -4.17
CA PHE A 6 -5.98 6.51 -5.14
C PHE A 6 -7.34 6.12 -4.56
N GLU A 7 -8.29 5.80 -5.44
CA GLU A 7 -9.62 5.31 -5.06
C GLU A 7 -9.73 3.81 -5.33
N HIS A 8 -10.36 3.07 -4.42
CA HIS A 8 -10.64 1.64 -4.58
C HIS A 8 -11.98 1.28 -3.94
N ASP A 9 -12.85 0.59 -4.68
CA ASP A 9 -14.19 0.20 -4.23
C ASP A 9 -15.08 1.36 -3.71
N GLY A 10 -14.82 2.59 -4.19
CA GLY A 10 -15.53 3.79 -3.73
C GLY A 10 -14.92 4.47 -2.50
N ASN A 11 -13.87 3.88 -1.90
CA ASN A 11 -13.14 4.46 -0.78
C ASN A 11 -11.87 5.18 -1.27
N SER A 12 -11.52 6.28 -0.60
CA SER A 12 -10.29 7.03 -0.87
C SER A 12 -9.14 6.58 0.04
N TYR A 13 -8.00 6.25 -0.56
CA TYR A 13 -6.81 5.80 0.15
C TYR A 13 -5.63 6.75 -0.10
N GLU A 14 -4.96 7.13 0.97
CA GLU A 14 -3.73 7.89 0.94
C GLU A 14 -2.55 7.03 1.39
N VAL A 15 -1.48 7.02 0.61
CA VAL A 15 -0.27 6.24 0.87
C VAL A 15 0.91 7.15 1.13
N LEU A 16 1.51 7.00 2.31
CA LEU A 16 2.74 7.67 2.71
C LEU A 16 3.91 6.69 2.61
N PHE A 17 4.92 7.04 1.82
CA PHE A 17 6.11 6.23 1.65
C PHE A 17 7.26 6.76 2.49
N GLU A 18 7.73 5.94 3.42
CA GLU A 18 8.87 6.19 4.30
C GLU A 18 10.05 5.31 3.88
N ARG A 19 11.21 5.94 3.67
CA ARG A 19 12.45 5.19 3.38
C ARG A 19 13.06 4.72 4.70
N THR A 20 13.38 3.44 4.80
CA THR A 20 14.11 2.85 5.93
C THR A 20 15.47 2.30 5.47
N PRO A 21 16.41 1.97 6.35
CA PRO A 21 17.66 1.32 5.93
C PRO A 21 17.42 -0.02 5.20
N GLU A 22 16.41 -0.76 5.62
CA GLU A 22 16.09 -2.11 5.12
C GLU A 22 15.22 -2.10 3.85
N GLY A 23 14.55 -0.98 3.54
CA GLY A 23 13.59 -0.93 2.44
C GLY A 23 12.74 0.34 2.42
N TRP A 24 11.49 0.15 2.03
CA TRP A 24 10.45 1.16 2.10
C TRP A 24 9.31 0.68 2.98
N VAL A 25 8.67 1.59 3.69
CA VAL A 25 7.45 1.35 4.42
C VAL A 25 6.37 2.22 3.81
N ALA A 26 5.26 1.62 3.39
CA ALA A 26 4.08 2.33 2.93
C ALA A 26 3.02 2.30 4.04
N ARG A 27 2.55 3.47 4.45
CA ARG A 27 1.40 3.61 5.35
C ARG A 27 0.20 4.02 4.50
N ILE A 28 -0.77 3.11 4.39
CA ILE A 28 -2.00 3.29 3.63
C ILE A 28 -3.09 3.67 4.63
N ARG A 29 -3.64 4.87 4.49
CA ARG A 29 -4.77 5.35 5.30
C ARG A 29 -6.02 5.37 4.43
N CYS A 30 -7.09 4.74 4.88
CA CYS A 30 -8.40 4.94 4.30
C CYS A 30 -9.05 6.18 4.91
N GLU A 31 -9.56 7.09 4.07
CA GLU A 31 -10.22 8.33 4.53
C GLU A 31 -11.63 8.05 5.08
N ASP A 32 -12.27 6.96 4.66
CA ASP A 32 -13.66 6.63 5.02
C ASP A 32 -13.81 6.01 6.42
N ASP A 33 -12.90 5.13 6.82
CA ASP A 33 -12.98 4.35 8.07
C ASP A 33 -11.81 4.59 9.04
N ASP A 34 -10.95 5.56 8.75
CA ASP A 34 -9.73 5.93 9.50
C ASP A 34 -8.74 4.75 9.73
N THR A 35 -8.93 3.63 9.03
CA THR A 35 -8.03 2.48 9.11
C THR A 35 -6.69 2.81 8.49
N VAL A 36 -5.62 2.50 9.23
CA VAL A 36 -4.25 2.61 8.75
C VAL A 36 -3.65 1.21 8.60
N GLN A 37 -3.29 0.87 7.38
CA GLN A 37 -2.54 -0.34 7.04
C GLN A 37 -1.09 0.01 6.79
N VAL A 38 -0.18 -0.84 7.26
CA VAL A 38 1.27 -0.62 7.08
C VAL A 38 1.85 -1.80 6.31
N MET A 39 2.56 -1.50 5.23
CA MET A 39 3.26 -2.49 4.41
C MET A 39 4.75 -2.20 4.38
N ALA A 40 5.54 -3.24 4.59
CA ALA A 40 6.99 -3.19 4.40
C ALA A 40 7.36 -3.77 3.03
N PHE A 41 8.21 -3.03 2.31
CA PHE A 41 8.79 -3.39 1.02
C PHE A 41 10.31 -3.51 1.22
N PRO A 42 10.82 -4.69 1.58
CA PRO A 42 12.26 -4.90 1.74
C PRO A 42 12.99 -4.66 0.41
N ASN A 43 14.22 -4.15 0.47
CA ASN A 43 15.08 -4.02 -0.70
C ASN A 43 15.44 -5.44 -1.22
N GLY A 44 14.69 -5.94 -2.20
CA GLY A 44 14.80 -7.31 -2.68
C GLY A 44 14.05 -7.56 -4.00
N VAL A 45 13.85 -8.84 -4.33
CA VAL A 45 13.17 -9.26 -5.56
C VAL A 45 11.75 -8.67 -5.66
N GLY A 46 11.45 -8.03 -6.79
CA GLY A 46 10.16 -7.39 -7.06
C GLY A 46 10.13 -5.88 -6.82
N PHE A 47 11.19 -5.31 -6.24
CA PHE A 47 11.41 -3.87 -6.17
C PHE A 47 12.26 -3.42 -7.34
N ASP A 48 11.71 -2.59 -8.22
CA ASP A 48 12.48 -1.93 -9.27
C ASP A 48 13.07 -0.62 -8.71
N PRO A 49 14.39 -0.49 -8.57
CA PRO A 49 14.99 0.73 -8.04
C PRO A 49 14.89 1.91 -9.00
N GLU A 50 14.76 1.67 -10.30
CA GLU A 50 14.56 2.71 -11.33
C GLU A 50 13.09 3.19 -11.37
N ASN A 51 12.16 2.34 -10.93
CA ASN A 51 10.74 2.67 -10.75
C ASN A 51 10.20 2.33 -9.36
N ALA A 52 10.92 2.76 -8.31
CA ALA A 52 10.56 2.45 -6.93
C ALA A 52 9.12 2.87 -6.61
N ARG A 53 8.72 4.06 -7.06
CA ARG A 53 7.37 4.58 -6.84
C ARG A 53 6.30 3.70 -7.48
N GLY A 54 6.49 3.27 -8.74
CA GLY A 54 5.53 2.41 -9.43
C GLY A 54 5.37 1.05 -8.75
N SER A 55 6.49 0.41 -8.35
CA SER A 55 6.46 -0.87 -7.62
C SER A 55 5.73 -0.76 -6.28
N LEU A 56 5.99 0.31 -5.51
CA LEU A 56 5.35 0.54 -4.21
C LEU A 56 3.84 0.78 -4.36
N ILE A 57 3.44 1.61 -5.32
CA ILE A 57 2.03 1.90 -5.60
C ILE A 57 1.29 0.63 -6.01
N ALA A 58 1.85 -0.17 -6.94
CA ALA A 58 1.24 -1.41 -7.39
C ALA A 58 1.05 -2.41 -6.23
N GLY A 59 2.03 -2.52 -5.34
CA GLY A 59 1.93 -3.35 -4.15
C GLY A 59 0.85 -2.88 -3.17
N CYS A 60 0.72 -1.57 -2.97
CA CYS A 60 -0.32 -0.99 -2.11
C CYS A 60 -1.73 -1.24 -2.67
N GLN A 61 -1.93 -1.03 -3.97
CA GLN A 61 -3.21 -1.31 -4.63
C GLN A 61 -3.58 -2.79 -4.53
N ALA A 62 -2.61 -3.70 -4.74
CA ALA A 62 -2.83 -5.13 -4.61
C ALA A 62 -3.19 -5.55 -3.17
N ALA A 63 -2.59 -4.92 -2.17
CA ALA A 63 -2.91 -5.20 -0.77
C ALA A 63 -4.30 -4.71 -0.36
N VAL A 64 -4.68 -3.49 -0.79
CA VAL A 64 -6.04 -2.97 -0.58
C VAL A 64 -7.06 -3.87 -1.26
N ALA A 65 -6.83 -4.26 -2.52
CA ALA A 65 -7.71 -5.19 -3.23
C ALA A 65 -7.83 -6.55 -2.52
N ARG A 66 -6.75 -7.06 -1.93
CA ARG A 66 -6.77 -8.31 -1.15
C ARG A 66 -7.53 -8.17 0.17
N HIS A 67 -7.50 -6.99 0.79
CA HIS A 67 -8.20 -6.74 2.05
C HIS A 67 -9.70 -6.50 1.83
N ALA A 68 -10.06 -5.70 0.83
CA ALA A 68 -11.45 -5.47 0.42
C ALA A 68 -12.11 -6.76 -0.13
N GLY A 69 -11.33 -7.61 -0.79
CA GLY A 69 -11.78 -8.87 -1.37
C GLY A 69 -11.78 -10.09 -0.44
N ALA A 70 -11.47 -9.95 0.86
CA ALA A 70 -11.57 -11.06 1.81
C ALA A 70 -13.00 -11.10 2.40
N PRO A 71 -13.94 -11.91 1.88
CA PRO A 71 -15.06 -12.31 2.71
C PRO A 71 -14.44 -13.01 3.91
N ALA A 72 -14.76 -12.53 5.12
CA ALA A 72 -14.48 -13.26 6.34
C ALA A 72 -14.92 -14.70 6.07
N THR A 73 -13.97 -15.65 6.12
CA THR A 73 -14.26 -17.07 5.99
C THR A 73 -15.23 -17.42 7.12
N ARG A 74 -16.54 -17.38 6.84
CA ARG A 74 -17.57 -17.98 7.69
C ARG A 74 -17.35 -19.49 7.60
N HIS A 75 -16.67 -20.01 8.60
CA HIS A 75 -16.57 -21.43 8.92
C HIS A 75 -17.92 -21.95 9.44
#